data_AF-A0A1J7IY42-F1
#
_entry.id   AF-A0A1J7IY42-F1
#
_cell.length_a   1.000
_cell.length_b   1.000
_cell.length_c   1.000
_cell.angle_alpha   90.00
_cell.angle_beta   90.00
_cell.angle_gamma   90.00
#
_symmetry.space_group_name_H-M   'P 1'
#
loop_
_entity.id
_entity.type
_entity.pdbx_description
1 polymer ?
#
loop_
_entity_poly.entity_id
_entity_poly.type
_entity_poly.pdbx_seq_one_letter_code
_entity_poly.pdbx_strand_id
1 'polypeptide(L)' 'MLVELKNGETLNGHLVSCDTWMNLTMKEVVQTSPEADKFMRLPEVYVKGNNVSCGSGKL' A
#
# COMPACT_ATOMS: atom_id res chain seq x y z
N MET A 1 7.56 -2.33 4.44
CA MET A 1 6.66 -1.24 4.83
C MET A 1 5.23 -1.68 4.56
N LEU A 2 4.34 -1.49 5.53
CA LEU A 2 2.91 -1.74 5.38
C LEU A 2 2.24 -0.42 5.01
N VAL A 3 1.44 -0.42 3.95
CA VAL A 3 0.67 0.74 3.49
C VAL A 3 -0.78 0.30 3.39
N GLU A 4 -1.66 1.00 4.08
CA GLU A 4 -3.10 0.83 3.92
C GLU A 4 -3.60 1.81 2.86
N LEU A 5 -4.43 1.33 1.95
CA LEU A 5 -5.09 2.14 0.93
C LEU A 5 -6.48 2.55 1.42
N LYS A 6 -7.00 3.67 0.92
CA LYS A 6 -8.34 4.18 1.25
C LYS A 6 -9.48 3.21 0.90
N ASN A 7 -9.23 2.25 0.02
CA ASN A 7 -10.19 1.20 -0.34
C ASN A 7 -10.18 0.00 0.64
N GLY A 8 -9.36 0.06 1.69
CA GLY A 8 -9.21 -0.99 2.70
C GLY A 8 -8.23 -2.09 2.32
N GLU A 9 -7.64 -2.06 1.12
CA GLU A 9 -6.55 -2.97 0.76
C GLU A 9 -5.28 -2.62 1.52
N THR A 10 -4.47 -3.64 1.81
CA THR A 10 -3.15 -3.43 2.41
C THR A 10 -2.06 -3.93 1.48
N LEU A 11 -1.01 -3.12 1.35
CA LEU A 11 0.18 -3.40 0.56
C LEU A 11 1.35 -3.57 1.51
N ASN A 12 1.99 -4.73 1.49
CA ASN A 12 3.18 -5.00 2.27
C ASN A 12 4.36 -5.29 1.35
N GLY A 13 5.41 -4.48 1.40
CA GLY A 13 6.62 -4.74 0.61
C GLY A 13 7.74 -3.73 0.83
N HIS A 14 8.73 -3.73 -0.05
CA HIS A 14 9.91 -2.87 0.05
C HIS A 14 9.66 -1.53 -0.63
N LEU A 15 9.77 -0.43 0.13
CA LEU A 15 9.67 0.92 -0.43
C LEU A 15 10.93 1.22 -1.24
N VAL A 16 10.76 1.56 -2.52
CA VAL A 16 11.86 1.91 -3.43
C VAL A 16 11.98 3.42 -3.56
N SER A 17 10.87 4.12 -3.70
CA SER A 17 10.83 5.57 -3.90
C SER A 17 9.57 6.16 -3.28
N CYS A 18 9.70 7.37 -2.74
CA CYS A 18 8.62 8.18 -2.19
C CYS A 18 8.89 9.64 -2.57
N ASP A 19 7.88 10.32 -3.14
CA ASP A 19 7.96 11.75 -3.46
C ASP A 19 7.27 12.63 -2.41
N THR A 20 7.33 13.95 -2.60
CA THR A 20 6.70 14.94 -1.71
C THR A 20 5.18 14.90 -1.71
N TRP A 21 4.54 14.18 -2.64
CA TRP A 21 3.09 13.99 -2.70
C TRP A 21 2.67 12.61 -2.20
N MET A 22 3.60 11.88 -1.57
CA MET A 22 3.42 10.50 -1.11
C MET A 22 3.10 9.50 -2.22
N ASN A 23 3.48 9.75 -3.48
CA ASN A 23 3.46 8.70 -4.47
C ASN A 23 4.56 7.68 -4.12
N LEU A 24 4.17 6.40 -4.01
CA LEU A 24 5.05 5.34 -3.55
C LEU A 24 5.32 4.37 -4.68
N THR A 25 6.57 3.99 -4.87
CA THR A 25 6.96 2.83 -5.67
C THR A 25 7.45 1.75 -4.73
N MET A 26 6.86 0.56 -4.81
CA MET A 26 7.18 -0.56 -3.94
C MET A 26 7.49 -1.81 -4.76
N LYS A 27 8.40 -2.65 -4.26
CA LYS A 27 8.79 -3.93 -4.86
C LYS A 27 8.52 -5.10 -3.93
N GLU A 28 8.38 -6.28 -4.53
CA GLU A 28 8.10 -7.55 -3.84
C GLU A 28 6.90 -7.41 -2.91
N VAL A 29 5.81 -6.89 -3.46
CA VAL A 29 4.64 -6.49 -2.68
C VAL A 29 3.65 -7.64 -2.57
N VAL A 30 3.18 -7.87 -1.36
CA VAL A 30 2.01 -8.67 -1.07
C VAL A 30 0.83 -7.72 -0.89
N GLN A 31 -0.12 -7.78 -1.81
CA GLN A 31 -1.41 -7.11 -1.72
C GLN A 31 -2.41 -8.02 -1.04
N THR A 32 -3.11 -7.50 -0.04
CA THR A 32 -4.17 -8.19 0.69
C THR A 32 -5.48 -7.44 0.46
N SER A 33 -6.53 -8.18 0.10
CA SER A 33 -7.88 -7.62 -0.06
C SER A 33 -8.42 -7.07 1.27
N PRO A 34 -9.40 -6.14 1.26
CA PRO A 34 -10.00 -5.60 2.48
C PRO A 34 -10.64 -6.65 3.39
N GLU A 35 -11.13 -7.75 2.79
CA GLU A 35 -11.73 -8.89 3.51
C GLU A 35 -10.69 -9.92 3.98
N ALA A 36 -9.39 -9.69 3.71
CA ALA A 36 -8.28 -10.58 4.03
C ALA A 36 -8.37 -12.01 3.45
N ASP A 37 -9.20 -12.22 2.43
CA ASP A 37 -9.39 -13.53 1.78
C ASP A 37 -8.43 -13.75 0.60
N LYS A 38 -7.96 -12.68 -0.04
CA LYS A 38 -7.12 -12.75 -1.25
C LYS A 38 -5.77 -12.11 -1.03
N PHE A 39 -4.72 -12.85 -1.36
CA PHE A 39 -3.34 -12.40 -1.32
C PHE A 39 -2.73 -12.48 -2.71
N MET A 40 -2.28 -11.34 -3.25
CA MET A 40 -1.61 -11.26 -4.55
C MET A 40 -0.16 -10.84 -4.35
N ARG A 41 0.76 -11.55 -5.01
CA ARG A 41 2.18 -11.19 -5.02
C ARG A 41 2.48 -10.43 -6.30
N LEU A 42 2.96 -9.20 -6.16
CA LEU A 42 3.29 -8.31 -7.25
C LEU A 42 4.79 -8.00 -7.22
N PRO A 43 5.50 -8.08 -8.36
CA PRO A 43 6.92 -7.75 -8.42
C PRO A 43 7.18 -6.28 -8.13
N GLU A 44 6.30 -5.39 -8.62
CA GLU A 44 6.37 -3.94 -8.43
C GLU A 44 4.97 -3.34 -8.44
N VAL A 45 4.75 -2.28 -7.66
CA VAL A 45 3.51 -1.51 -7.62
C VAL A 45 3.83 -0.03 -7.50
N TYR A 46 3.01 0.78 -8.18
CA TYR A 46 3.00 2.23 -8.04
C TYR A 46 1.68 2.66 -7.38
N VAL A 47 1.79 3.38 -6.27
CA VAL A 47 0.65 3.91 -5.51
C VAL A 47 0.65 5.42 -5.61
N LYS A 48 -0.46 6.01 -6.07
CA LYS A 48 -0.65 7.46 -5.98
C LYS A 48 -0.89 7.87 -4.54
N GLY A 49 -0.21 8.91 -4.06
CA GLY A 49 -0.29 9.33 -2.66
C GLY A 49 -1.68 9.71 -2.18
N ASN A 50 -2.55 10.19 -3.07
CA ASN A 50 -3.94 10.45 -2.72
C ASN A 50 -4.75 9.19 -2.33
N ASN A 51 -4.29 7.99 -2.71
CA ASN A 51 -4.93 6.73 -2.33
C ASN A 51 -4.37 6.13 -1.04
N VAL A 52 -3.26 6.67 -0.53
CA VAL A 52 -2.68 6.22 0.73
C VAL A 52 -3.57 6.69 1.88
N SER A 53 -3.91 5.75 2.77
CA SER A 53 -4.59 6.03 4.03
C SER A 53 -3.55 6.64 4.98
N CYS A 54 -3.67 7.94 5.25
CA CYS A 54 -2.94 8.56 6.35
C CYS A 54 -3.70 8.18 7.61
N GLY A 55 -3.16 7.23 8.37
CA GLY A 55 -3.85 6.55 9.46
C GLY A 55 -4.76 7.47 10.27
N SER A 56 -6.07 7.36 10.02
CA SER A 56 -7.07 7.68 11.03
C SER A 56 -6.86 6.61 12.10
N GLY A 57 -6.00 6.90 13.07
CA GLY A 57 -5.93 6.11 14.29
C GLY A 57 -7.33 6.00 14.86
N LYS A 58 -7.97 4.86 14.65
CA LYS A 58 -9.02 4.39 15.56
C LYS A 58 -8.29 4.00 16.84
N LEU A 59 -8.07 5.02 17.68
CA LEU A 59 -7.97 4.86 19.13
C LEU A 59 -9.30 4.32 19.66
#